data_AF-A0A965N9H8-F1
#
_entry.id   AF-A0A965N9H8-F1
#
_cell.length_a   1.000
_cell.length_b   1.000
_cell.length_c   1.000
_cell.angle_alpha   90.00
_cell.angle_beta   90.00
_cell.angle_gamma   90.00
#
_symmetry.space_group_name_H-M   'P 1'
#
loop_
_entity.id
_entity.type
_entity.pdbx_description
1 polymer ?
#
loop_
_entity_poly.entity_id
_entity_poly.type
_entity_poly.pdbx_seq_one_letter_code
_entity_poly.pdbx_strand_id
1 'polypeptide(L)'
;MLPGDYLIASTGLSPQLGPIAHWGLALQQKLIPVHPGTFVTDIPGIYAVGDINTYVGKKKLIVCGFHEASLAAYDIGSHLNPSRQELLYTTSSSKLQELLGVKNQSH
;
A
#
# COMPACT_ATOMS: atom_id res chain seq x y z
N MET A 1 41.94 16.28 -23.38
CA MET A 1 41.31 15.24 -22.52
C MET A 1 41.79 15.47 -21.09
N LEU A 2 40.92 15.34 -20.09
CA LEU A 2 41.33 15.44 -18.68
C LEU A 2 41.95 14.10 -18.26
N PRO A 3 43.18 14.07 -17.71
CA PRO A 3 43.76 12.84 -17.19
C PRO A 3 43.00 12.39 -15.94
N GLY A 4 42.63 11.10 -15.87
CA GLY A 4 42.03 10.49 -14.70
C GLY A 4 41.85 8.98 -14.87
N ASP A 5 42.11 8.23 -13.80
CA ASP A 5 42.03 6.76 -13.79
C ASP A 5 40.59 6.26 -13.54
N TYR A 6 39.79 7.04 -12.82
CA TYR A 6 38.41 6.69 -12.47
C TYR A 6 37.48 7.91 -12.46
N LEU A 7 36.23 7.69 -12.87
CA LEU A 7 35.13 8.65 -12.79
C LEU A 7 33.96 8.01 -12.04
N ILE A 8 33.47 8.67 -10.99
CA ILE A 8 32.26 8.28 -10.28
C ILE A 8 31.18 9.31 -10.60
N ALA A 9 30.15 8.88 -11.34
CA ALA A 9 29.01 9.72 -11.66
C ALA A 9 27.86 9.49 -10.66
N SER A 10 27.65 10.46 -9.76
CA SER A 10 26.59 10.45 -8.75
C SER A 10 25.41 11.33 -9.17
N THR A 11 24.73 10.98 -10.27
CA THR A 11 23.67 11.79 -10.89
C THR A 11 22.28 11.63 -10.25
N GLY A 12 22.18 10.90 -9.14
CA GLY A 12 20.92 10.63 -8.43
C GLY A 12 20.13 9.46 -9.02
N LEU A 13 18.88 9.30 -8.56
CA LEU A 13 17.97 8.21 -8.92
C LEU A 13 16.75 8.75 -9.69
N SER A 14 16.35 8.06 -10.74
CA SER A 14 15.13 8.36 -11.49
C SER A 14 14.12 7.22 -11.30
N PRO A 15 12.99 7.45 -10.59
CA PRO A 15 12.00 6.41 -10.37
C PRO A 15 11.31 6.05 -11.68
N GLN A 16 11.28 4.76 -11.98
CA GLN A 16 10.55 4.20 -13.12
C GLN A 16 9.52 3.20 -12.60
N LEU A 17 8.39 3.06 -13.32
CA LEU A 17 7.35 2.08 -12.99
C LEU A 17 7.89 0.64 -12.98
N GLY A 18 8.95 0.38 -13.75
CA GLY A 18 9.69 -0.87 -13.72
C GLY A 18 8.83 -2.07 -14.12
N PRO A 19 8.98 -3.23 -13.46
CA PRO A 19 8.27 -4.46 -13.81
C PRO A 19 6.73 -4.36 -13.78
N ILE A 20 6.18 -3.50 -12.93
CA ILE A 20 4.71 -3.33 -12.76
C ILE A 20 4.03 -2.99 -14.09
N ALA A 21 4.74 -2.29 -14.99
CA ALA A 21 4.24 -1.96 -16.33
C ALA A 21 3.86 -3.19 -17.18
N HIS A 22 4.37 -4.38 -16.84
CA HIS A 22 4.21 -5.62 -17.61
C HIS A 22 3.41 -6.69 -16.86
N TRP A 23 2.80 -6.37 -15.71
CA TRP A 23 2.02 -7.32 -14.91
C TRP A 23 0.61 -7.56 -15.44
N GLY A 24 0.24 -6.93 -16.56
CA GLY A 24 -1.12 -7.03 -17.13
C GLY A 24 -2.17 -6.20 -16.39
N LEU A 25 -1.76 -5.33 -15.47
CA LEU A 25 -2.64 -4.42 -14.75
C LEU A 25 -3.12 -3.28 -15.66
N ALA A 26 -4.37 -2.86 -15.52
CA ALA A 26 -4.84 -1.65 -16.16
C ALA A 26 -4.05 -0.43 -15.66
N LEU A 27 -3.57 0.40 -16.59
CA LEU A 27 -2.84 1.63 -16.28
C LEU A 27 -3.52 2.85 -16.92
N GLN A 28 -3.77 3.88 -16.12
CA GLN A 28 -4.18 5.21 -16.55
C GLN A 28 -3.08 6.20 -16.19
N GLN A 29 -2.40 6.75 -17.20
CA GLN A 29 -1.29 7.69 -16.98
C GLN A 29 -0.19 7.15 -16.04
N LYS A 30 0.15 5.86 -16.19
CA LYS A 30 1.12 5.12 -15.34
C LYS A 30 0.67 4.92 -13.88
N LEU A 31 -0.60 5.12 -13.57
CA LEU A 31 -1.22 4.82 -12.28
C LEU A 31 -2.22 3.67 -12.44
N ILE A 32 -2.44 2.91 -11.37
CA ILE A 32 -3.36 1.78 -11.35
C ILE A 32 -4.75 2.27 -10.88
N PRO A 33 -5.80 2.22 -11.72
CA PRO A 33 -7.15 2.53 -11.29
C PRO A 33 -7.63 1.52 -10.26
N VAL A 34 -8.34 2.00 -9.22
CA VAL A 34 -8.84 1.15 -8.14
C VAL A 34 -10.25 1.53 -7.72
N HIS A 35 -10.96 0.59 -7.08
CA HIS A 35 -12.23 0.86 -6.44
C HIS A 35 -12.06 1.74 -5.17
N PRO A 36 -12.73 2.90 -5.03
CA PRO A 36 -12.47 3.83 -3.92
C PRO A 36 -12.79 3.31 -2.51
N GLY A 37 -13.63 2.27 -2.39
CA GLY A 37 -14.04 1.71 -1.10
C GLY A 37 -13.19 0.54 -0.60
N THR A 38 -12.40 -0.09 -1.49
CA THR A 38 -11.67 -1.33 -1.19
C THR A 38 -10.24 -1.32 -1.72
N PHE A 39 -9.93 -0.43 -2.66
CA PHE A 39 -8.64 -0.28 -3.33
C PHE A 39 -8.17 -1.51 -4.11
N VAL A 40 -9.12 -2.41 -4.44
CA VAL A 40 -8.90 -3.51 -5.38
C VAL A 40 -8.75 -2.95 -6.79
N THR A 41 -7.87 -3.58 -7.57
CA THR A 41 -7.67 -3.30 -9.00
C THR A 41 -8.77 -3.95 -9.84
N ASP A 42 -8.64 -3.89 -11.17
CA ASP A 42 -9.48 -4.66 -12.09
C ASP A 42 -9.27 -6.18 -11.99
N ILE A 43 -8.15 -6.62 -11.41
CA ILE A 43 -7.86 -8.03 -11.14
C ILE A 43 -8.24 -8.36 -9.68
N PRO A 44 -9.24 -9.22 -9.43
CA PRO A 44 -9.62 -9.62 -8.07
C PRO A 44 -8.44 -10.20 -7.28
N GLY A 45 -8.30 -9.79 -6.02
CA GLY A 45 -7.20 -10.21 -5.16
C GLY A 45 -5.92 -9.39 -5.31
N ILE A 46 -5.83 -8.50 -6.30
CA ILE A 46 -4.71 -7.53 -6.44
C ILE A 46 -5.20 -6.15 -6.03
N TYR A 47 -4.45 -5.49 -5.15
CA TYR A 47 -4.76 -4.18 -4.57
C TYR A 47 -3.63 -3.21 -4.86
N ALA A 48 -3.96 -1.92 -4.97
CA ALA A 48 -2.99 -0.85 -5.12
C ALA A 48 -3.32 0.33 -4.20
N VAL A 49 -2.35 0.74 -3.38
CA VAL A 49 -2.48 1.83 -2.39
C VAL A 49 -1.30 2.78 -2.48
N GLY A 50 -1.46 4.02 -2.02
CA GLY A 50 -0.43 5.05 -2.06
C GLY A 50 -0.29 5.69 -3.45
N ASP A 51 0.88 6.23 -3.76
CA ASP A 51 1.08 7.10 -4.93
C ASP A 51 0.96 6.41 -6.30
N ILE A 52 0.90 5.06 -6.32
CA ILE A 52 0.77 4.25 -7.52
C ILE A 52 -0.68 4.14 -8.03
N ASN A 53 -1.69 4.38 -7.18
CA ASN A 53 -3.08 4.21 -7.57
C ASN A 53 -3.75 5.50 -8.04
N THR A 54 -4.95 5.38 -8.62
CA THR A 54 -5.80 6.51 -8.98
C THR A 54 -7.28 6.19 -8.81
N TYR A 55 -8.06 7.19 -8.41
CA TYR A 55 -9.51 7.18 -8.28
C TYR A 55 -10.03 8.63 -8.18
N VAL A 56 -11.34 8.84 -8.30
CA VAL A 56 -11.95 10.17 -8.24
C VAL A 56 -11.62 10.84 -6.90
N GLY A 57 -10.94 11.98 -6.94
CA GLY A 57 -10.58 12.76 -5.76
C GLY A 57 -9.24 12.41 -5.10
N LYS A 58 -8.45 11.47 -5.66
CA LYS A 58 -7.13 11.08 -5.13
C LYS A 58 -6.23 12.29 -4.84
N LYS A 59 -5.62 12.29 -3.65
CA LYS A 59 -4.50 13.18 -3.27
C LYS A 59 -3.27 12.33 -2.99
N LYS A 60 -2.11 12.72 -3.51
CA LYS A 60 -0.82 12.04 -3.28
C LYS A 60 -0.22 12.51 -1.95
N LEU A 61 -0.81 12.04 -0.87
CA LEU A 61 -0.40 12.34 0.50
C LEU A 61 -0.19 11.03 1.26
N ILE A 62 0.81 11.03 2.16
CA ILE A 62 1.11 9.88 3.03
C ILE A 62 -0.14 9.45 3.82
N VAL A 63 -0.91 10.41 4.34
CA VAL A 63 -2.14 10.14 5.09
C VAL A 63 -3.21 9.44 4.26
N CYS A 64 -3.29 9.73 2.97
CA CYS A 64 -4.20 9.01 2.07
C CYS A 64 -3.75 7.55 1.92
N GLY A 65 -2.44 7.30 1.77
CA GLY A 65 -1.89 5.95 1.75
C GLY A 65 -2.25 5.11 2.99
N PHE A 66 -2.25 5.71 4.20
CA PHE A 66 -2.67 5.01 5.42
C PHE A 66 -4.15 4.65 5.43
N HIS A 67 -5.02 5.58 5.02
CA HIS A 67 -6.44 5.31 4.86
C HIS A 67 -6.69 4.19 3.84
N GLU A 68 -5.98 4.26 2.71
CA GLU A 68 -6.11 3.30 1.62
C GLU A 68 -5.68 1.89 2.02
N ALA A 69 -4.52 1.77 2.67
CA ALA A 69 -4.02 0.49 3.19
C ALA A 69 -4.99 -0.11 4.22
N SER A 70 -5.63 0.72 5.04
CA SER A 70 -6.58 0.27 6.05
C SER A 70 -7.81 -0.39 5.40
N LEU A 71 -8.46 0.26 4.44
CA LEU A 71 -9.63 -0.34 3.77
C LEU A 71 -9.27 -1.56 2.91
N ALA A 72 -8.12 -1.52 2.23
CA ALA A 72 -7.64 -2.68 1.48
C ALA A 72 -7.46 -3.91 2.39
N ALA A 73 -6.90 -3.74 3.59
CA ALA A 73 -6.73 -4.83 4.55
C ALA A 73 -8.07 -5.42 5.04
N TYR A 74 -9.10 -4.59 5.21
CA TYR A 74 -10.46 -5.08 5.56
C TYR A 74 -11.09 -5.91 4.43
N ASP A 75 -10.94 -5.45 3.19
CA ASP A 75 -11.47 -6.17 2.03
C ASP A 75 -10.74 -7.51 1.82
N ILE A 76 -9.40 -7.50 1.88
CA ILE A 76 -8.56 -8.71 1.84
C ILE A 76 -8.96 -9.67 2.96
N GLY A 77 -9.08 -9.16 4.19
CA GLY A 77 -9.41 -9.96 5.36
C GLY A 77 -10.78 -10.65 5.24
N SER A 78 -11.77 -9.94 4.68
CA SER A 78 -13.09 -10.50 4.40
C SER A 78 -13.06 -11.56 3.29
N HIS A 79 -12.18 -11.40 2.30
CA HIS A 79 -11.99 -12.38 1.24
C HIS A 79 -11.31 -13.67 1.74
N LEU A 80 -10.29 -13.54 2.61
CA LEU A 80 -9.56 -14.67 3.17
C LEU A 80 -10.33 -15.41 4.26
N ASN A 81 -11.16 -14.70 5.02
CA ASN A 81 -12.01 -15.29 6.05
C ASN A 81 -13.44 -14.73 5.93
N PRO A 82 -14.36 -15.47 5.28
CA PRO A 82 -15.75 -15.02 5.07
C PRO A 82 -16.58 -14.84 6.35
N SER A 83 -16.06 -15.27 7.51
CA SER A 83 -16.70 -14.94 8.79
C SER A 83 -16.57 -13.45 9.09
N ARG A 84 -17.55 -12.89 9.80
CA ARG A 84 -17.60 -11.45 10.07
C ARG A 84 -16.32 -10.98 10.76
N GLN A 85 -15.54 -10.13 10.09
CA GLN A 85 -14.47 -9.40 10.73
C GLN A 85 -15.07 -8.41 11.74
N GLU A 86 -14.75 -8.62 13.00
CA GLU A 86 -15.11 -7.69 14.07
C GLU A 86 -14.22 -6.44 14.00
N LEU A 87 -14.84 -5.26 14.07
CA LEU A 87 -14.11 -3.99 14.20
C LEU A 87 -13.61 -3.84 15.64
N LEU A 88 -12.31 -3.99 15.82
CA LEU A 88 -11.63 -3.87 17.11
C LEU A 88 -10.76 -2.60 17.13
N TYR A 89 -10.70 -1.93 18.29
CA TYR A 89 -9.84 -0.77 18.50
C TYR A 89 -8.55 -1.18 19.22
N THR A 90 -7.41 -0.69 18.75
CA THR A 90 -6.09 -1.01 19.32
C THR A 90 -5.94 -0.60 20.79
N THR A 91 -6.68 0.43 21.23
CA THR A 91 -6.65 0.94 22.60
C THR A 91 -7.40 0.05 23.61
N SER A 92 -8.44 -0.67 23.19
CA SER A 92 -9.31 -1.43 24.09
C SER A 92 -9.30 -2.94 23.87
N SER A 93 -8.81 -3.43 22.72
CA SER A 93 -8.78 -4.85 22.41
C SER A 93 -7.53 -5.53 22.95
N SER A 94 -7.70 -6.42 23.92
CA SER A 94 -6.62 -7.29 24.42
C SER A 94 -6.02 -8.16 23.31
N LYS A 95 -6.87 -8.69 22.43
CA LYS A 95 -6.46 -9.47 21.24
C LYS A 95 -5.52 -8.66 20.33
N LEU A 96 -5.86 -7.41 20.03
CA LEU A 96 -4.98 -6.56 19.19
C LEU A 96 -3.70 -6.19 19.92
N GLN A 97 -3.75 -5.91 21.23
CA GLN A 97 -2.56 -5.60 22.03
C GLN A 97 -1.59 -6.78 22.09
N GLU A 98 -2.10 -8.01 22.21
CA GLU A 98 -1.30 -9.24 22.13
C GLU A 98 -0.62 -9.39 20.76
N LEU A 99 -1.38 -9.21 19.66
CA LEU A 99 -0.82 -9.24 18.29
C LEU A 99 0.24 -8.17 18.07
N LEU A 100 0.11 -7.00 18.70
CA LEU A 100 1.07 -5.90 18.65
C LEU A 100 2.26 -6.10 19.60
N GLY A 101 2.28 -7.16 20.41
CA GLY A 101 3.36 -7.42 21.37
C GLY A 101 3.38 -6.45 22.56
N VAL A 102 2.26 -5.77 22.84
CA VAL A 102 2.14 -4.89 24.02
C VAL A 102 2.06 -5.78 25.25
N LYS A 103 3.09 -5.76 26.09
CA LYS A 103 3.09 -6.49 27.37
C LYS A 103 1.98 -5.93 28.24
N ASN A 104 1.01 -6.76 28.63
CA ASN A 104 0.15 -6.45 29.76
C ASN A 104 1.06 -6.22 30.95
N GLN A 105 1.15 -4.97 31.43
CA GLN A 105 1.79 -4.69 32.70
C GLN A 105 0.94 -5.35 33.77
N SER A 106 1.30 -6.58 34.13
CA SER A 106 0.86 -7.22 35.36
C SER A 106 1.40 -6.37 36.51
N HIS A 107 0.53 -5.50 37.01
CA HIS A 107 0.66 -4.92 38.34
C HIS A 107 0.28 -5.95 39.40
#